data_AF-A0A821ZGP9-F1
#
_entry.id   AF-A0A821ZGP9-F1
#
_cell.length_a   1.000
_cell.length_b   1.000
_cell.length_c   1.000
_cell.angle_alpha   90.00
_cell.angle_beta   90.00
_cell.angle_gamma   90.00
#
_symmetry.space_group_name_H-M   'P 1'
#
loop_
_entity.id
_entity.type
_entity.pdbx_description
1 polymer ?
#
loop_
_entity_poly.entity_id
_entity_poly.type
_entity_poly.pdbx_seq_one_letter_code
_entity_poly.pdbx_strand_id
1 'polypeptide(L)'
;FNTSSVSVTICNQACQSVSVISNTQLTCVTPSASASSTDRTCSLTVTVGSLSQSVSYIYQANLTATITSISPTRGGTGGGTTLTITGTNFPTSIGGVTVSITDVQCSVQTVSSTSIICLTGSYNQTTIQASVIVSLGNGGNAVGSAQFQYIDLWSSPWTWGGNSPPEEGTIVSIDSGKTVYFDTTTPILKALIIDNASLIFDDNQDVALNAEYILVVNGGRLQVGTETNPFQHKGIITMYGHLRSIELPIFGAKVLAVRDGILDMHGGEVIRTWGRLASTATAGSTQITLLQNVD
;
A
#
# COMPACT_ATOMS: atom_id res chain seq x y z
N PHE A 1 -24.23 -44.47 15.97
CA PHE A 1 -23.52 -43.80 17.07
C PHE A 1 -24.53 -43.36 18.13
N ASN A 2 -24.23 -43.55 19.41
CA ASN A 2 -24.92 -42.81 20.48
C ASN A 2 -24.29 -41.40 20.51
N THR A 3 -25.09 -40.35 20.41
CA THR A 3 -24.65 -38.96 20.13
C THR A 3 -23.78 -38.34 21.24
N SER A 4 -23.68 -38.96 22.41
CA SER A 4 -23.01 -38.38 23.59
C SER A 4 -21.52 -38.75 23.77
N SER A 5 -20.92 -39.54 22.88
CA SER A 5 -19.56 -40.10 23.11
C SER A 5 -18.66 -40.22 21.88
N VAL A 6 -18.93 -39.45 20.82
CA VAL A 6 -18.12 -39.46 19.60
C VAL A 6 -17.11 -38.31 19.62
N SER A 7 -15.83 -38.61 19.45
CA SER A 7 -14.79 -37.62 19.20
C SER A 7 -13.98 -37.97 17.95
N VAL A 8 -13.61 -36.94 17.19
CA VAL A 8 -12.81 -37.10 15.97
C VAL A 8 -11.60 -36.17 16.07
N THR A 9 -10.41 -36.72 15.88
CA THR A 9 -9.15 -35.96 15.92
C THR A 9 -8.33 -36.20 14.67
N ILE A 10 -7.69 -35.15 14.15
CA ILE A 10 -6.75 -35.19 13.03
C ILE A 10 -5.44 -34.55 13.48
N CYS A 11 -4.31 -35.22 13.29
CA CYS A 11 -3.00 -34.79 13.82
C CYS A 11 -3.01 -34.53 15.35
N ASN A 12 -3.79 -35.30 16.12
CA ASN A 12 -4.04 -35.06 17.56
C ASN A 12 -4.74 -33.73 17.89
N GLN A 13 -5.35 -33.06 16.90
CA GLN A 13 -6.21 -31.89 17.09
C GLN A 13 -7.67 -32.30 16.91
N ALA A 14 -8.55 -31.85 17.80
CA ALA A 14 -9.98 -32.13 17.68
C ALA A 14 -10.58 -31.43 16.46
N CYS A 15 -11.54 -32.08 15.79
CA CYS A 15 -12.37 -31.43 14.78
C CYS A 15 -13.12 -30.22 15.37
N GLN A 16 -13.27 -29.15 14.59
CA GLN A 16 -13.95 -27.93 15.04
C GLN A 16 -15.44 -28.17 15.35
N SER A 17 -16.11 -29.00 14.55
CA SER A 17 -17.48 -29.42 14.80
C SER A 17 -17.65 -30.85 14.31
N VAL A 18 -18.44 -31.64 15.04
CA VAL A 18 -18.78 -33.02 14.70
C VAL A 18 -20.30 -33.16 14.73
N SER A 19 -20.90 -33.65 13.64
CA SER A 19 -22.32 -33.97 13.62
C SER A 19 -22.55 -35.40 13.15
N VAL A 20 -23.32 -36.15 13.92
CA VAL A 20 -23.67 -37.54 13.63
C VAL A 20 -24.94 -37.54 12.78
N ILE A 21 -24.87 -38.13 11.58
CA ILE A 21 -26.01 -38.19 10.64
C ILE A 21 -26.76 -39.51 10.78
N SER A 22 -26.03 -40.63 10.84
CA SER A 22 -26.59 -41.97 10.93
C SER A 22 -25.66 -42.86 11.74
N ASN A 23 -25.98 -44.14 11.93
CA ASN A 23 -25.07 -45.10 12.56
C ASN A 23 -23.78 -45.39 11.78
N THR A 24 -23.68 -44.99 10.51
CA THR A 24 -22.53 -45.20 9.63
C THR A 24 -21.91 -43.91 9.10
N GLN A 25 -22.55 -42.76 9.34
CA GLN A 25 -22.14 -41.48 8.78
C GLN A 25 -22.08 -40.39 9.84
N LEU A 26 -20.96 -39.66 9.84
CA LEU A 26 -20.77 -38.43 10.58
C LEU A 26 -20.10 -37.40 9.67
N THR A 27 -20.23 -36.12 9.99
CA THR A 27 -19.45 -35.04 9.39
C THR A 27 -18.57 -34.41 10.45
N CYS A 28 -17.36 -34.01 10.08
CA CYS A 28 -16.47 -33.22 10.90
C CYS A 28 -15.87 -32.09 10.06
N VAL A 29 -15.74 -30.90 10.66
CA VAL A 29 -14.88 -29.83 10.11
C VAL A 29 -13.45 -30.06 10.59
N THR A 30 -12.55 -30.26 9.62
CA THR A 30 -11.14 -30.57 9.89
C THR A 30 -10.44 -29.39 10.58
N PRO A 31 -9.54 -29.64 11.54
CA PRO A 31 -8.80 -28.56 12.19
C PRO A 31 -7.82 -27.92 11.19
N SER A 32 -7.47 -26.65 11.43
CA SER A 32 -6.46 -25.95 10.64
C SER A 32 -5.10 -26.61 10.79
N ALA A 33 -4.42 -26.85 9.68
CA ALA A 33 -3.02 -27.23 9.66
C ALA A 33 -2.15 -26.02 9.28
N SER A 34 -0.94 -25.95 9.83
CA SER A 34 0.06 -24.97 9.39
C SER A 34 0.32 -25.16 7.89
N ALA A 35 0.33 -24.05 7.15
CA ALA A 35 0.62 -24.05 5.73
C ALA A 35 1.99 -24.70 5.45
N SER A 36 2.03 -25.66 4.54
CA SER A 36 3.26 -26.28 4.02
C SER A 36 3.22 -26.33 2.50
N SER A 37 4.39 -26.26 1.86
CA SER A 37 4.53 -26.43 0.41
C SER A 37 4.35 -27.87 -0.07
N THR A 38 4.27 -28.83 0.86
CA THR A 38 4.10 -30.25 0.60
C THR A 38 2.88 -30.81 1.33
N ASP A 39 2.35 -31.91 0.83
CA ASP A 39 1.29 -32.65 1.49
C ASP A 39 1.70 -33.05 2.92
N ARG A 40 0.75 -32.96 3.85
CA ARG A 40 0.95 -33.33 5.24
C ARG A 40 0.07 -34.52 5.60
N THR A 41 0.70 -35.66 5.82
CA THR A 41 0.04 -36.88 6.29
C THR A 41 -0.18 -36.83 7.80
N CYS A 42 -1.39 -37.15 8.23
CA CYS A 42 -1.80 -37.21 9.63
C CYS A 42 -2.67 -38.44 9.93
N SER A 43 -2.69 -38.86 11.18
CA SER A 43 -3.66 -39.84 11.67
C SER A 43 -5.01 -39.17 11.93
N LEU A 44 -6.07 -39.65 11.27
CA LEU A 44 -7.46 -39.38 11.60
C LEU A 44 -7.95 -40.49 12.51
N THR A 45 -8.35 -40.13 13.73
CA THR A 45 -8.83 -41.09 14.74
C THR A 45 -10.29 -40.76 15.06
N VAL A 46 -11.16 -41.76 14.94
CA VAL A 46 -12.55 -41.68 15.41
C VAL A 46 -12.67 -42.52 16.66
N THR A 47 -13.15 -41.91 17.75
CA THR A 47 -13.36 -42.57 19.04
C THR A 47 -14.85 -42.56 19.37
N VAL A 48 -15.39 -43.72 19.75
CA VAL A 48 -16.79 -43.91 20.18
C VAL A 48 -16.79 -44.68 21.49
N GLY A 49 -17.01 -43.98 22.61
CA GLY A 49 -16.83 -44.57 23.93
C GLY A 49 -15.39 -45.03 24.15
N SER A 50 -15.17 -46.33 24.35
CA SER A 50 -13.84 -46.93 24.54
C SER A 50 -13.20 -47.49 23.26
N LEU A 51 -13.89 -47.44 22.12
CA LEU A 51 -13.40 -47.97 20.85
C LEU A 51 -12.82 -46.83 20.01
N SER A 52 -11.63 -47.03 19.47
CA SER A 52 -10.98 -46.06 18.58
C SER A 52 -10.43 -46.74 17.32
N GLN A 53 -10.63 -46.13 16.17
CA GLN A 53 -10.05 -46.57 14.91
C GLN A 53 -9.31 -45.39 14.27
N SER A 54 -8.13 -45.66 13.71
CA SER A 54 -7.33 -44.66 13.01
C SER A 54 -7.11 -45.03 11.54
N VAL A 55 -7.14 -44.02 10.69
CA VAL A 55 -6.80 -44.09 9.26
C VAL A 55 -5.89 -42.92 8.87
N SER A 56 -5.25 -43.01 7.71
CA SER A 56 -4.44 -41.91 7.18
C SER A 56 -5.32 -40.82 6.56
N TYR A 57 -5.04 -39.57 6.89
CA TYR A 57 -5.63 -38.37 6.29
C TYR A 57 -4.50 -37.47 5.76
N ILE A 58 -4.67 -36.91 4.58
CA ILE A 58 -3.65 -36.06 3.94
C ILE A 58 -4.22 -34.67 3.74
N TYR A 59 -3.56 -33.66 4.30
CA TYR A 59 -3.74 -32.28 3.88
C TYR A 59 -2.99 -32.08 2.56
N GLN A 60 -3.73 -31.82 1.49
CA GLN A 60 -3.15 -31.64 0.16
C GLN A 60 -2.74 -30.18 -0.05
N ALA A 61 -1.45 -29.95 -0.30
CA ALA A 61 -0.93 -28.59 -0.46
C ALA A 61 -1.53 -27.91 -1.69
N ASN A 62 -1.78 -28.66 -2.77
CA ASN A 62 -2.32 -28.14 -4.03
C ASN A 62 -3.78 -27.66 -3.93
N LEU A 63 -4.52 -28.02 -2.88
CA LEU A 63 -5.88 -27.54 -2.62
C LEU A 63 -5.89 -26.27 -1.77
N THR A 64 -4.75 -25.90 -1.17
CA THR A 64 -4.64 -24.70 -0.36
C THR A 64 -4.67 -23.48 -1.27
N ALA A 65 -5.47 -22.47 -0.92
CA ALA A 65 -5.53 -21.23 -1.67
C ALA A 65 -4.22 -20.45 -1.55
N THR A 66 -3.83 -19.79 -2.64
CA THR A 66 -2.62 -18.95 -2.64
C THR A 66 -2.89 -17.55 -3.16
N ILE A 67 -2.24 -16.56 -2.57
CA ILE A 67 -2.21 -15.18 -3.07
C ILE A 67 -0.90 -15.01 -3.85
N THR A 68 -1.01 -14.61 -5.11
CA THR A 68 0.15 -14.37 -5.99
C THR A 68 0.48 -12.89 -6.12
N SER A 69 -0.53 -12.03 -6.24
CA SER A 69 -0.35 -10.58 -6.34
C SER A 69 -1.61 -9.82 -5.97
N ILE A 70 -1.46 -8.51 -5.77
CA ILE A 70 -2.56 -7.58 -5.60
C ILE A 70 -2.38 -6.37 -6.53
N SER A 71 -3.48 -5.74 -6.93
CA SER A 71 -3.46 -4.48 -7.68
C SER A 71 -4.71 -3.64 -7.35
N PRO A 72 -4.56 -2.34 -7.05
CA PRO A 72 -3.30 -1.62 -6.86
C PRO A 72 -2.58 -2.04 -5.56
N THR A 73 -1.28 -1.75 -5.44
CA THR A 73 -0.50 -2.00 -4.21
C THR A 73 -0.63 -0.88 -3.18
N ARG A 74 -1.32 0.21 -3.53
CA ARG A 74 -1.54 1.38 -2.67
C ARG A 74 -2.97 1.89 -2.81
N GLY A 75 -3.46 2.59 -1.80
CA GLY A 75 -4.74 3.30 -1.86
C GLY A 75 -4.96 4.24 -0.67
N GLY A 76 -6.02 5.04 -0.77
CA GLY A 76 -6.33 6.10 0.19
C GLY A 76 -6.68 5.59 1.59
N THR A 77 -6.26 6.29 2.64
CA THR A 77 -6.70 6.08 4.05
C THR A 77 -8.23 6.18 4.22
N GLY A 78 -8.91 6.92 3.35
CA GLY A 78 -10.37 7.00 3.30
C GLY A 78 -11.06 5.68 2.88
N GLY A 79 -10.31 4.69 2.40
CA GLY A 79 -10.86 3.44 1.87
C GLY A 79 -11.48 3.62 0.48
N GLY A 80 -12.32 2.67 0.08
CA GLY A 80 -13.02 2.67 -1.21
C GLY A 80 -12.14 2.33 -2.42
N THR A 81 -10.88 1.95 -2.20
CA THR A 81 -10.00 1.49 -3.28
C THR A 81 -10.44 0.10 -3.74
N THR A 82 -10.72 -0.06 -5.03
CA THR A 82 -11.02 -1.37 -5.62
C THR A 82 -9.74 -2.19 -5.71
N LEU A 83 -9.57 -3.12 -4.78
CA LEU A 83 -8.44 -4.01 -4.70
C LEU A 83 -8.75 -5.33 -5.41
N THR A 84 -7.92 -5.69 -6.38
CA THR A 84 -7.94 -7.00 -7.04
C THR A 84 -6.84 -7.86 -6.46
N ILE A 85 -7.21 -9.00 -5.89
CA ILE A 85 -6.31 -10.01 -5.33
C ILE A 85 -6.28 -11.18 -6.30
N THR A 86 -5.11 -11.47 -6.86
CA THR A 86 -4.91 -12.59 -7.80
C THR A 86 -4.33 -13.77 -7.05
N GLY A 87 -4.76 -14.98 -7.41
CA GLY A 87 -4.36 -16.19 -6.71
C GLY A 87 -4.83 -17.48 -7.36
N THR A 88 -4.85 -18.56 -6.58
CA THR A 88 -5.34 -19.88 -6.98
C THR A 88 -6.16 -20.53 -5.87
N ASN A 89 -7.01 -21.48 -6.25
CA ASN A 89 -7.88 -22.27 -5.36
C ASN A 89 -8.79 -21.43 -4.45
N PHE A 90 -9.13 -20.22 -4.87
CA PHE A 90 -10.21 -19.47 -4.23
C PHE A 90 -11.56 -20.18 -4.48
N PRO A 91 -12.54 -20.04 -3.57
CA PRO A 91 -13.87 -20.58 -3.78
C PRO A 91 -14.57 -19.87 -4.95
N THR A 92 -15.68 -20.42 -5.42
CA THR A 92 -16.48 -19.80 -6.49
C THR A 92 -17.64 -18.96 -5.97
N SER A 93 -17.86 -18.94 -4.65
CA SER A 93 -18.90 -18.16 -3.99
C SER A 93 -18.31 -17.29 -2.89
N ILE A 94 -18.96 -16.16 -2.62
CA ILE A 94 -18.53 -15.18 -1.61
C ILE A 94 -18.72 -15.72 -0.18
N GLY A 95 -19.61 -16.70 0.02
CA GLY A 95 -19.97 -17.21 1.34
C GLY A 95 -18.76 -17.70 2.14
N GLY A 96 -18.44 -17.00 3.23
CA GLY A 96 -17.31 -17.33 4.11
C GLY A 96 -15.96 -16.73 3.69
N VAL A 97 -15.89 -16.02 2.56
CA VAL A 97 -14.67 -15.28 2.16
C VAL A 97 -14.62 -13.95 2.89
N THR A 98 -13.54 -13.72 3.62
CA THR A 98 -13.25 -12.44 4.25
C THR A 98 -11.84 -11.99 3.86
N VAL A 99 -11.70 -10.70 3.63
CA VAL A 99 -10.42 -10.06 3.33
C VAL A 99 -10.19 -8.97 4.34
N SER A 100 -8.98 -8.92 4.89
CA SER A 100 -8.54 -7.87 5.82
C SER A 100 -7.18 -7.35 5.43
N ILE A 101 -6.99 -6.05 5.62
CA ILE A 101 -5.71 -5.35 5.48
C ILE A 101 -5.51 -4.70 6.85
N THR A 102 -4.40 -5.02 7.52
CA THR A 102 -4.25 -4.77 8.97
C THR A 102 -5.40 -5.39 9.76
N ASP A 103 -6.18 -4.57 10.44
CA ASP A 103 -7.37 -4.83 11.24
C ASP A 103 -8.65 -4.33 10.55
N VAL A 104 -8.54 -3.81 9.32
CA VAL A 104 -9.66 -3.24 8.57
C VAL A 104 -10.16 -4.23 7.53
N GLN A 105 -11.48 -4.42 7.51
CA GLN A 105 -12.14 -5.29 6.54
C GLN A 105 -12.14 -4.66 5.13
N CYS A 106 -11.78 -5.46 4.13
CA CYS A 106 -12.01 -5.15 2.72
C CYS A 106 -13.32 -5.82 2.28
N SER A 107 -14.30 -5.01 1.88
CA SER A 107 -15.64 -5.49 1.51
C SER A 107 -15.59 -6.26 0.19
N VAL A 108 -15.61 -7.59 0.26
CA VAL A 108 -15.59 -8.49 -0.90
C VAL A 108 -16.80 -8.24 -1.80
N GLN A 109 -16.54 -7.98 -3.08
CA GLN A 109 -17.54 -7.73 -4.12
C GLN A 109 -17.75 -8.96 -4.99
N THR A 110 -16.67 -9.56 -5.46
CA THR A 110 -16.71 -10.74 -6.33
C THR A 110 -15.58 -11.70 -5.97
N VAL A 111 -15.83 -12.98 -6.23
CA VAL A 111 -14.88 -14.06 -6.02
C VAL A 111 -14.96 -14.99 -7.23
N SER A 112 -13.80 -15.37 -7.75
CA SER A 112 -13.59 -16.46 -8.70
C SER A 112 -12.45 -17.34 -8.21
N SER A 113 -12.21 -18.48 -8.86
CA SER A 113 -11.13 -19.40 -8.46
C SER A 113 -9.72 -18.81 -8.53
N THR A 114 -9.55 -17.67 -9.20
CA THR A 114 -8.26 -17.01 -9.40
C THR A 114 -8.23 -15.52 -9.03
N SER A 115 -9.38 -14.93 -8.65
CA SER A 115 -9.47 -13.50 -8.35
C SER A 115 -10.48 -13.20 -7.26
N ILE A 116 -10.11 -12.34 -6.32
CA ILE A 116 -11.02 -11.74 -5.34
C ILE A 116 -10.97 -10.22 -5.54
N ILE A 117 -12.13 -9.60 -5.77
CA ILE A 117 -12.23 -8.14 -5.82
C ILE A 117 -12.90 -7.67 -4.54
N CYS A 118 -12.30 -6.72 -3.84
CA CYS A 118 -12.86 -6.12 -2.64
C CYS A 118 -12.65 -4.60 -2.61
N LEU A 119 -13.49 -3.89 -1.87
CA LEU A 119 -13.34 -2.46 -1.61
C LEU A 119 -12.67 -2.26 -0.26
N THR A 120 -11.53 -1.58 -0.22
CA THR A 120 -10.80 -1.35 1.04
C THR A 120 -11.65 -0.56 2.03
N GLY A 121 -11.59 -0.93 3.31
CA GLY A 121 -12.15 -0.10 4.37
C GLY A 121 -11.25 1.11 4.66
N SER A 122 -11.79 2.09 5.37
CA SER A 122 -11.02 3.25 5.84
C SER A 122 -10.06 2.85 6.96
N TYR A 123 -8.85 3.38 6.89
CA TYR A 123 -7.78 3.21 7.87
C TYR A 123 -7.19 4.59 8.17
N ASN A 124 -7.30 5.06 9.41
CA ASN A 124 -7.03 6.46 9.79
C ASN A 124 -5.53 6.84 9.89
N GLN A 125 -4.65 6.02 9.33
CA GLN A 125 -3.20 6.19 9.38
C GLN A 125 -2.58 5.78 8.05
N THR A 126 -1.47 6.40 7.67
CA THR A 126 -0.66 5.87 6.57
C THR A 126 0.14 4.65 7.03
N THR A 127 0.33 3.66 6.18
CA THR A 127 1.17 2.49 6.46
C THR A 127 2.45 2.52 5.63
N ILE A 128 3.48 1.81 6.08
CA ILE A 128 4.67 1.51 5.26
C ILE A 128 4.33 0.33 4.34
N GLN A 129 3.93 -0.81 4.92
CA GLN A 129 3.39 -1.97 4.22
C GLN A 129 2.45 -2.73 5.18
N ALA A 130 1.26 -3.08 4.71
CA ALA A 130 0.27 -3.84 5.45
C ALA A 130 -0.04 -5.16 4.76
N SER A 131 0.04 -6.26 5.50
CA SER A 131 -0.28 -7.59 4.98
C SER A 131 -1.76 -7.69 4.63
N VAL A 132 -2.02 -8.20 3.43
CA VAL A 132 -3.37 -8.57 2.99
C VAL A 132 -3.62 -10.02 3.39
N ILE A 133 -4.65 -10.25 4.21
CA ILE A 133 -5.05 -11.56 4.70
C ILE A 133 -6.39 -11.93 4.05
N VAL A 134 -6.43 -13.10 3.41
CA VAL A 134 -7.64 -13.68 2.83
C VAL A 134 -8.00 -14.95 3.61
N SER A 135 -9.18 -14.99 4.20
CA SER A 135 -9.73 -16.16 4.89
C SER A 135 -10.94 -16.71 4.14
N LEU A 136 -10.99 -18.02 3.94
CA LEU A 136 -11.96 -18.72 3.10
C LEU A 136 -12.92 -19.60 3.92
N GLY A 137 -13.24 -19.16 5.14
CA GLY A 137 -14.06 -19.90 6.08
C GLY A 137 -13.41 -21.23 6.46
N ASN A 138 -14.09 -22.34 6.15
CA ASN A 138 -13.57 -23.70 6.41
C ASN A 138 -12.35 -24.07 5.56
N GLY A 139 -12.05 -23.30 4.51
CA GLY A 139 -10.83 -23.48 3.68
C GLY A 139 -9.56 -22.93 4.35
N GLY A 140 -9.67 -22.26 5.49
CA GLY A 140 -8.55 -21.62 6.17
C GLY A 140 -8.10 -20.32 5.50
N ASN A 141 -6.89 -19.87 5.82
CA ASN A 141 -6.31 -18.66 5.25
C ASN A 141 -5.51 -19.01 3.99
N ALA A 142 -5.62 -18.16 2.96
CA ALA A 142 -4.78 -18.29 1.78
C ALA A 142 -3.31 -18.08 2.15
N VAL A 143 -2.43 -18.85 1.52
CA VAL A 143 -0.99 -18.81 1.72
C VAL A 143 -0.36 -17.83 0.75
N GLY A 144 0.70 -17.15 1.18
CA GLY A 144 1.35 -16.10 0.41
C GLY A 144 1.30 -14.77 1.12
N SER A 145 2.09 -13.82 0.63
CA SER A 145 2.16 -12.48 1.19
C SER A 145 1.97 -11.47 0.08
N ALA A 146 0.92 -10.66 0.19
CA ALA A 146 0.79 -9.43 -0.56
C ALA A 146 0.75 -8.25 0.42
N GLN A 147 1.40 -7.16 0.03
CA GLN A 147 1.54 -5.97 0.87
C GLN A 147 0.81 -4.82 0.21
N PHE A 148 -0.08 -4.18 0.96
CA PHE A 148 -0.83 -2.99 0.56
C PHE A 148 -0.38 -1.79 1.38
N GLN A 149 -0.33 -0.60 0.78
CA GLN A 149 0.04 0.63 1.46
C GLN A 149 -1.15 1.60 1.52
N TYR A 150 -1.57 1.96 2.73
CA TYR A 150 -2.46 3.08 2.94
C TYR A 150 -1.66 4.37 2.87
N ILE A 151 -2.04 5.26 1.94
CA ILE A 151 -1.37 6.54 1.68
C ILE A 151 -2.41 7.67 1.64
N ASP A 152 -1.96 8.90 1.89
CA ASP A 152 -2.75 10.11 1.65
C ASP A 152 -2.21 10.82 0.42
N LEU A 153 -2.99 10.90 -0.65
CA LEU A 153 -2.62 11.65 -1.86
C LEU A 153 -3.03 13.13 -1.71
N TRP A 154 -2.20 14.06 -2.17
CA TRP A 154 -2.52 15.49 -2.16
C TRP A 154 -3.81 15.78 -2.93
N SER A 155 -4.05 15.10 -4.05
CA SER A 155 -5.27 15.24 -4.86
C SER A 155 -6.55 14.72 -4.18
N SER A 156 -6.42 13.91 -3.12
CA SER A 156 -7.56 13.25 -2.49
C SER A 156 -8.31 14.19 -1.54
N PRO A 157 -9.65 14.31 -1.65
CA PRO A 157 -10.43 15.07 -0.68
C PRO A 157 -10.31 14.56 0.76
N TRP A 158 -10.04 13.27 0.93
CA TRP A 158 -9.89 12.66 2.26
C TRP A 158 -8.69 13.21 3.03
N THR A 159 -7.61 13.55 2.33
CA THR A 159 -6.44 14.23 2.91
C THR A 159 -6.83 15.55 3.58
N TRP A 160 -7.87 16.20 3.05
CA TRP A 160 -8.35 17.53 3.44
C TRP A 160 -9.70 17.49 4.18
N GLY A 161 -9.99 16.38 4.87
CA GLY A 161 -11.19 16.24 5.70
C GLY A 161 -12.50 16.19 4.90
N GLY A 162 -12.45 15.73 3.65
CA GLY A 162 -13.57 15.64 2.73
C GLY A 162 -13.76 16.87 1.83
N ASN A 163 -12.91 17.89 1.97
CA ASN A 163 -12.92 19.08 1.11
C ASN A 163 -12.03 18.86 -0.13
N SER A 164 -12.23 19.69 -1.17
CA SER A 164 -11.31 19.72 -2.31
C SER A 164 -9.88 20.06 -1.87
N PRO A 165 -8.86 19.64 -2.65
CA PRO A 165 -7.48 20.06 -2.41
C PRO A 165 -7.31 21.58 -2.34
N PRO A 166 -6.27 22.08 -1.65
CA PRO A 166 -6.06 23.50 -1.42
C PRO A 166 -6.07 24.35 -2.69
N GLU A 167 -6.82 25.46 -2.63
CA GLU A 167 -6.98 26.42 -3.73
C GLU A 167 -5.89 27.51 -3.71
N GLU A 168 -5.89 28.36 -4.74
CA GLU A 168 -4.95 29.48 -4.87
C GLU A 168 -4.99 30.43 -3.66
N GLY A 169 -3.82 30.88 -3.22
CA GLY A 169 -3.70 31.84 -2.12
C GLY A 169 -4.04 31.29 -0.74
N THR A 170 -4.26 29.98 -0.61
CA THR A 170 -4.53 29.35 0.69
C THR A 170 -3.24 29.11 1.49
N ILE A 171 -3.35 29.17 2.81
CA ILE A 171 -2.31 28.71 3.73
C ILE A 171 -2.64 27.26 4.07
N VAL A 172 -1.73 26.35 3.75
CA VAL A 172 -1.88 24.92 3.94
C VAL A 172 -0.91 24.47 5.02
N SER A 173 -1.42 23.73 6.00
CA SER A 173 -0.60 23.02 6.98
C SER A 173 -0.92 21.53 6.88
N ILE A 174 0.11 20.69 6.80
CA ILE A 174 -0.07 19.23 6.91
C ILE A 174 -0.06 18.89 8.40
N ASP A 175 -1.11 18.20 8.88
CA ASP A 175 -1.22 17.88 10.30
C ASP A 175 -0.06 16.99 10.77
N SER A 176 0.40 17.24 11.99
CA SER A 176 1.47 16.48 12.66
C SER A 176 1.22 14.96 12.60
N GLY A 177 2.26 14.22 12.24
CA GLY A 177 2.27 12.76 12.12
C GLY A 177 1.75 12.23 10.79
N LYS A 178 1.22 13.08 9.90
CA LYS A 178 0.73 12.64 8.58
C LYS A 178 1.85 12.55 7.55
N THR A 179 1.68 11.62 6.61
CA THR A 179 2.51 11.51 5.42
C THR A 179 1.63 11.70 4.19
N VAL A 180 1.84 12.78 3.45
CA VAL A 180 1.10 13.10 2.23
C VAL A 180 2.01 12.87 1.02
N TYR A 181 1.50 12.14 0.04
CA TYR A 181 2.12 11.93 -1.26
C TYR A 181 1.64 13.00 -2.24
N PHE A 182 2.57 13.78 -2.74
CA PHE A 182 2.34 14.89 -3.65
C PHE A 182 2.24 14.38 -5.08
N ASP A 183 1.01 14.24 -5.56
CA ASP A 183 0.67 13.57 -6.81
C ASP A 183 0.09 14.51 -7.86
N THR A 184 -0.14 15.79 -7.56
CA THR A 184 -0.71 16.75 -8.51
C THR A 184 -0.13 18.14 -8.34
N THR A 185 -0.07 18.90 -9.43
CA THR A 185 0.45 20.28 -9.41
C THR A 185 -0.45 21.19 -8.57
N THR A 186 0.14 21.98 -7.67
CA THR A 186 -0.64 22.93 -6.86
C THR A 186 -0.94 24.20 -7.65
N PRO A 187 -2.06 24.89 -7.35
CA PRO A 187 -2.13 26.33 -7.61
C PRO A 187 -1.08 27.07 -6.78
N ILE A 188 -0.93 28.39 -6.99
CA ILE A 188 0.02 29.19 -6.22
C ILE A 188 -0.49 29.32 -4.78
N LEU A 189 0.05 28.51 -3.87
CA LEU A 189 -0.30 28.54 -2.46
C LEU A 189 0.29 29.79 -1.80
N LYS A 190 -0.44 30.35 -0.83
CA LYS A 190 0.11 31.44 -0.01
C LYS A 190 1.23 30.92 0.87
N ALA A 191 1.00 29.82 1.56
CA ALA A 191 2.05 29.15 2.32
C ALA A 191 1.78 27.64 2.40
N LEU A 192 2.83 26.85 2.39
CA LEU A 192 2.81 25.44 2.74
C LEU A 192 3.66 25.24 3.99
N ILE A 193 3.05 24.71 5.04
CA ILE A 193 3.68 24.43 6.33
C ILE A 193 3.68 22.91 6.52
N ILE A 194 4.87 22.34 6.64
CA ILE A 194 5.09 20.92 6.91
C ILE A 194 5.63 20.84 8.34
N ASP A 195 4.72 20.69 9.30
CA ASP A 195 4.98 20.72 10.75
C ASP A 195 4.86 19.31 11.34
N ASN A 196 5.98 18.71 11.75
CA ASN A 196 6.05 17.31 12.20
C ASN A 196 5.34 16.31 11.26
N ALA A 197 5.36 16.59 9.97
CA ALA A 197 4.66 15.83 8.92
C ALA A 197 5.61 15.55 7.75
N SER A 198 5.21 14.66 6.84
CA SER A 198 5.99 14.36 5.63
C SER A 198 5.19 14.73 4.37
N LEU A 199 5.79 15.49 3.46
CA LEU A 199 5.33 15.64 2.08
C LEU A 199 6.33 14.97 1.15
N ILE A 200 5.89 13.96 0.42
CA ILE A 200 6.75 13.11 -0.43
C ILE A 200 6.27 13.23 -1.88
N PHE A 201 7.13 13.62 -2.81
CA PHE A 201 6.77 13.64 -4.24
C PHE A 201 6.51 12.23 -4.75
N ASP A 202 5.33 12.03 -5.32
CA ASP A 202 4.92 10.74 -5.87
C ASP A 202 5.46 10.59 -7.30
N ASP A 203 6.32 9.60 -7.52
CA ASP A 203 7.09 9.43 -8.76
C ASP A 203 6.29 8.69 -9.84
N ASN A 204 5.05 9.16 -10.08
CA ASN A 204 4.13 8.60 -11.06
C ASN A 204 3.89 9.54 -12.25
N GLN A 205 4.23 10.83 -12.12
CA GLN A 205 4.11 11.84 -13.16
C GLN A 205 4.91 13.10 -12.85
N ASP A 206 5.06 13.96 -13.85
CA ASP A 206 5.62 15.31 -13.67
C ASP A 206 4.68 16.16 -12.80
N VAL A 207 5.24 16.83 -11.79
CA VAL A 207 4.45 17.63 -10.83
C VAL A 207 5.18 18.93 -10.47
N ALA A 208 4.41 19.99 -10.23
CA ALA A 208 4.92 21.28 -9.79
C ALA A 208 4.29 21.75 -8.46
N LEU A 209 5.13 22.00 -7.46
CA LEU A 209 4.74 22.63 -6.21
C LEU A 209 4.95 24.15 -6.32
N ASN A 210 3.86 24.90 -6.33
CA ASN A 210 3.82 26.34 -6.52
C ASN A 210 3.40 27.03 -5.22
N ALA A 211 4.26 27.86 -4.63
CA ALA A 211 3.97 28.55 -3.37
C ALA A 211 4.74 29.87 -3.19
N GLU A 212 4.23 30.79 -2.38
CA GLU A 212 5.02 31.96 -1.94
C GLU A 212 5.97 31.63 -0.78
N TYR A 213 5.50 30.81 0.19
CA TYR A 213 6.30 30.36 1.33
C TYR A 213 6.18 28.84 1.48
N ILE A 214 7.30 28.16 1.69
CA ILE A 214 7.33 26.75 2.09
C ILE A 214 8.15 26.67 3.38
N LEU A 215 7.55 26.16 4.45
CA LEU A 215 8.18 26.04 5.76
C LEU A 215 8.18 24.56 6.17
N VAL A 216 9.37 24.00 6.39
CA VAL A 216 9.57 22.64 6.90
C VAL A 216 10.09 22.75 8.34
N VAL A 217 9.25 22.40 9.32
CA VAL A 217 9.50 22.72 10.74
C VAL A 217 9.17 21.57 11.69
N ASN A 218 9.76 21.60 12.89
CA ASN A 218 9.51 20.68 14.03
C ASN A 218 9.48 19.18 13.65
N GLY A 219 10.52 18.68 12.99
CA GLY A 219 10.61 17.31 12.49
C GLY A 219 9.94 17.09 11.13
N GLY A 220 9.38 18.13 10.51
CA GLY A 220 8.78 18.05 9.19
C GLY A 220 9.78 17.59 8.12
N ARG A 221 9.27 16.95 7.06
CA ARG A 221 10.06 16.41 5.95
C ARG A 221 9.44 16.77 4.61
N LEU A 222 10.24 17.35 3.71
CA LEU A 222 9.93 17.48 2.30
C LEU A 222 10.88 16.58 1.50
N GLN A 223 10.36 15.56 0.82
CA GLN A 223 11.15 14.54 0.15
C GLN A 223 10.83 14.45 -1.35
N VAL A 224 11.86 14.38 -2.19
CA VAL A 224 11.77 14.13 -3.63
C VAL A 224 12.71 12.97 -3.98
N GLY A 225 12.16 11.77 -4.19
CA GLY A 225 12.97 10.56 -4.38
C GLY A 225 13.77 10.14 -3.15
N THR A 226 14.55 9.06 -3.27
CA THR A 226 15.54 8.63 -2.27
C THR A 226 16.84 8.21 -2.95
N GLU A 227 17.93 8.06 -2.20
CA GLU A 227 19.21 7.60 -2.74
C GLU A 227 19.11 6.27 -3.50
N THR A 228 18.33 5.31 -2.96
CA THR A 228 18.13 4.01 -3.60
C THR A 228 17.08 4.02 -4.71
N ASN A 229 16.18 5.00 -4.69
CA ASN A 229 15.07 5.12 -5.63
C ASN A 229 14.90 6.60 -6.03
N PRO A 230 15.80 7.12 -6.88
CA PRO A 230 15.79 8.53 -7.26
C PRO A 230 14.52 8.87 -8.04
N PHE A 231 14.04 10.09 -7.91
CA PHE A 231 12.87 10.60 -8.62
C PHE A 231 13.15 10.65 -10.13
N GLN A 232 12.37 9.93 -10.91
CA GLN A 232 12.57 9.78 -12.35
C GLN A 232 11.76 10.80 -13.18
N HIS A 233 10.64 11.29 -12.63
CA HIS A 233 9.82 12.31 -13.28
C HIS A 233 10.36 13.73 -13.01
N LYS A 234 9.74 14.73 -13.62
CA LYS A 234 10.10 16.13 -13.40
C LYS A 234 9.35 16.71 -12.21
N GLY A 235 10.07 16.89 -11.09
CA GLY A 235 9.58 17.60 -9.90
C GLY A 235 10.04 19.05 -9.91
N ILE A 236 9.12 20.01 -10.01
CA ILE A 236 9.43 21.45 -10.02
C ILE A 236 8.93 22.08 -8.73
N ILE A 237 9.78 22.82 -8.02
CA ILE A 237 9.35 23.69 -6.93
C ILE A 237 9.49 25.14 -7.40
N THR A 238 8.36 25.80 -7.65
CA THR A 238 8.34 27.20 -8.08
C THR A 238 7.97 28.09 -6.90
N MET A 239 8.94 28.93 -6.50
CA MET A 239 8.70 29.94 -5.49
C MET A 239 8.18 31.23 -6.15
N TYR A 240 7.06 31.75 -5.66
CA TYR A 240 6.44 33.01 -6.08
C TYR A 240 6.71 34.11 -5.07
N GLY A 241 6.80 35.36 -5.52
CA GLY A 241 7.04 36.50 -4.64
C GLY A 241 6.98 37.83 -5.38
N HIS A 242 6.81 38.90 -4.62
CA HIS A 242 6.70 40.27 -5.10
C HIS A 242 7.68 41.17 -4.33
N LEU A 243 8.06 42.34 -4.90
CA LEU A 243 8.91 43.34 -4.22
C LEU A 243 8.32 43.84 -2.88
N ARG A 244 7.03 43.63 -2.67
CA ARG A 244 6.28 44.01 -1.45
C ARG A 244 5.82 42.78 -0.65
N SER A 245 6.37 41.60 -0.94
CA SER A 245 6.09 40.41 -0.13
C SER A 245 6.53 40.65 1.30
N ILE A 246 5.70 40.20 2.24
CA ILE A 246 5.97 40.34 3.67
C ILE A 246 7.15 39.42 4.01
N GLU A 247 8.16 39.97 4.66
CA GLU A 247 9.26 39.16 5.18
C GLU A 247 8.79 38.40 6.41
N LEU A 248 8.91 37.07 6.37
CA LEU A 248 8.73 36.25 7.55
C LEU A 248 9.93 36.48 8.47
N PRO A 249 9.73 36.71 9.78
CA PRO A 249 10.84 36.83 10.72
C PRO A 249 11.80 35.65 10.57
N ILE A 250 13.10 35.94 10.49
CA ILE A 250 14.19 34.95 10.32
C ILE A 250 14.32 34.38 8.89
N PHE A 251 13.25 34.33 8.09
CA PHE A 251 13.26 33.63 6.80
C PHE A 251 13.23 34.54 5.55
N GLY A 252 12.75 35.78 5.67
CA GLY A 252 12.67 36.73 4.56
C GLY A 252 11.40 36.59 3.71
N ALA A 253 11.39 37.22 2.53
CA ALA A 253 10.27 37.23 1.59
C ALA A 253 10.58 36.31 0.40
N LYS A 254 9.70 35.35 0.07
CA LYS A 254 9.90 34.26 -0.90
C LYS A 254 10.94 33.22 -0.44
N VAL A 255 10.49 32.25 0.34
CA VAL A 255 11.41 31.32 1.01
C VAL A 255 10.89 29.89 1.00
N LEU A 256 11.79 28.95 0.72
CA LEU A 256 11.71 27.57 1.17
C LEU A 256 12.65 27.47 2.37
N ALA A 257 12.09 27.43 3.58
CA ALA A 257 12.85 27.42 4.82
C ALA A 257 12.73 26.07 5.50
N VAL A 258 13.85 25.59 6.04
CA VAL A 258 13.92 24.38 6.86
C VAL A 258 14.43 24.80 8.23
N ARG A 259 13.65 24.55 9.28
CA ARG A 259 14.05 24.84 10.67
C ARG A 259 13.66 23.67 11.55
N ASP A 260 14.66 22.93 12.01
CA ASP A 260 14.43 21.67 12.72
C ASP A 260 13.59 20.71 11.85
N GLY A 261 13.99 20.50 10.60
CA GLY A 261 13.26 19.69 9.62
C GLY A 261 14.21 19.09 8.60
N ILE A 262 13.66 18.34 7.64
CA ILE A 262 14.43 17.60 6.64
C ILE A 262 13.97 18.02 5.24
N LEU A 263 14.93 18.41 4.41
CA LEU A 263 14.76 18.57 2.97
C LEU A 263 15.63 17.51 2.30
N ASP A 264 15.01 16.56 1.61
CA ASP A 264 15.68 15.38 1.07
C ASP A 264 15.36 15.25 -0.42
N MET A 265 16.34 15.36 -1.30
CA MET A 265 16.12 15.42 -2.75
C MET A 265 17.14 14.58 -3.49
N HIS A 266 16.65 13.57 -4.19
CA HIS A 266 17.39 12.64 -5.01
C HIS A 266 16.69 12.51 -6.37
N GLY A 267 17.24 13.17 -7.39
CA GLY A 267 16.78 13.01 -8.78
C GLY A 267 17.61 11.96 -9.52
N GLY A 268 17.12 11.51 -10.67
CA GLY A 268 17.89 10.65 -11.59
C GLY A 268 19.30 11.19 -11.87
N GLU A 269 20.26 10.28 -12.02
CA GLU A 269 21.66 10.63 -12.27
C GLU A 269 21.79 11.41 -13.60
N VAL A 270 22.36 12.61 -13.53
CA VAL A 270 22.72 13.40 -14.72
C VAL A 270 24.17 13.07 -15.07
N ILE A 271 24.35 12.13 -15.99
CA ILE A 271 25.68 11.59 -16.34
C ILE A 271 26.48 12.63 -17.14
N ARG A 272 25.83 13.43 -17.97
CA ARG A 272 26.48 14.41 -18.85
C ARG A 272 25.96 15.81 -18.59
N THR A 273 26.65 16.54 -17.72
CA THR A 273 26.34 17.94 -17.39
C THR A 273 27.03 18.96 -18.31
N TRP A 274 27.93 18.50 -19.19
CA TRP A 274 28.66 19.35 -20.11
C TRP A 274 28.89 18.64 -21.45
N GLY A 275 28.80 19.42 -22.53
CA GLY A 275 29.03 18.94 -23.89
C GLY A 275 30.25 19.59 -24.52
N ARG A 276 31.07 18.83 -25.24
CA ARG A 276 32.12 19.38 -26.09
C ARG A 276 31.54 19.69 -27.46
N LEU A 277 31.90 20.83 -28.05
CA LEU A 277 31.53 21.13 -29.43
C LEU A 277 32.13 20.08 -30.39
N ALA A 278 31.31 19.57 -31.31
CA ALA A 278 31.76 18.72 -32.40
C ALA A 278 32.65 19.49 -33.40
N SER A 279 32.43 20.80 -33.50
CA SER A 279 33.14 21.70 -34.41
C SER A 279 33.16 23.15 -33.88
N THR A 280 34.14 23.95 -34.33
CA THR A 280 34.25 25.36 -33.97
C THR A 280 33.07 26.16 -34.54
N ALA A 281 32.34 26.88 -33.69
CA ALA A 281 31.33 27.84 -34.13
C ALA A 281 32.00 29.16 -34.56
N THR A 282 31.76 29.62 -35.79
CA THR A 282 32.31 30.87 -36.31
C THR A 282 31.45 32.07 -35.90
N ALA A 283 32.00 33.28 -35.98
CA ALA A 283 31.27 34.50 -35.65
C ALA A 283 29.99 34.62 -36.51
N GLY A 284 28.85 34.89 -35.86
CA GLY A 284 27.54 34.95 -36.50
C GLY A 284 26.78 33.62 -36.59
N SER A 285 27.34 32.51 -36.08
CA SER A 285 26.62 31.22 -36.03
C SER A 285 25.39 31.30 -35.11
N THR A 286 24.26 30.76 -35.57
CA THR A 286 23.00 30.68 -34.80
C THR A 286 22.71 29.28 -34.24
N GLN A 287 23.58 28.31 -34.54
CA GLN A 287 23.48 26.92 -34.09
C GLN A 287 24.87 26.39 -33.73
N ILE A 288 24.91 25.47 -32.77
CA ILE A 288 26.11 24.72 -32.38
C ILE A 288 25.81 23.24 -32.40
N THR A 289 26.80 22.43 -32.80
CA THR A 289 26.69 20.97 -32.81
C THR A 289 27.55 20.41 -31.68
N LEU A 290 26.94 19.60 -30.81
CA LEU A 290 27.64 18.92 -29.73
C LEU A 290 28.21 17.59 -30.22
N LEU A 291 29.39 17.23 -29.74
CA LEU A 291 30.06 15.97 -30.06
C LEU A 291 29.25 14.77 -29.55
N GLN A 292 28.50 14.98 -28.48
CA GLN A 292 27.59 14.02 -27.87
C GLN A 292 26.42 14.79 -27.26
N ASN A 293 25.28 14.12 -27.08
CA ASN A 293 24.15 14.68 -26.36
C ASN A 293 24.52 14.90 -24.88
N VAL A 294 24.02 16.00 -24.34
CA VAL A 294 24.02 16.35 -22.91
C VAL A 294 22.66 15.90 -22.36
N ASP A 295 22.64 15.41 -21.13
CA ASP A 295 21.44 14.88 -20.49
C ASP A 295 20.55 16.01 -19.92
#